data_AF-A0A8I1DE75-F1
#
_entry.id   AF-A0A8I1DE75-F1
#
_cell.length_a   1.000
_cell.length_b   1.000
_cell.length_c   1.000
_cell.angle_alpha   90.00
_cell.angle_beta   90.00
_cell.angle_gamma   90.00
#
_symmetry.space_group_name_H-M   'P 1'
#
loop_
_entity.id
_entity.type
_entity.pdbx_description
1 polymer ?
#
loop_
_entity_poly.entity_id
_entity_poly.type
_entity_poly.pdbx_seq_one_letter_code
_entity_poly.pdbx_strand_id
1 'polypeptide(L)'
;MQQLVNKKKGKLIRMKTVSRFVPGMGRPNPVENGVNWHPTLGVPYLPGSSVKGVVRTWAEFYEENDPKDIQQIFGSDRTDSEQNENNRQAGSVIFFDAIPATPIRLVEDVMTPHFSKYYTDPGNISPREWENPIPIPFLAVDENQPFLFAVAPREEKNIKDVDKVVHWLKEAMSWTGAGAKTAVGYGRFEEIR
;
A
#
# COMPACT_ATOMS: atom_id res chain seq x y z
N MET A 1 -18.21 6.36 -2.14
CA MET A 1 -17.28 6.18 -1.00
C MET A 1 -17.67 7.00 0.23
N GLN A 2 -17.73 8.34 0.16
CA GLN A 2 -18.03 9.21 1.33
C GLN A 2 -19.27 8.77 2.13
N GLN A 3 -20.41 8.53 1.47
CA GLN A 3 -21.65 8.12 2.14
C GLN A 3 -21.49 6.80 2.93
N LEU A 4 -20.76 5.83 2.38
CA LEU A 4 -20.49 4.55 3.02
C LEU A 4 -19.63 4.73 4.28
N VAL A 5 -18.56 5.51 4.17
CA VAL A 5 -17.64 5.81 5.28
C VAL A 5 -18.38 6.54 6.40
N ASN A 6 -19.17 7.56 6.06
CA ASN A 6 -19.96 8.31 7.04
C ASN A 6 -20.98 7.41 7.75
N LYS A 7 -21.69 6.54 7.01
CA LYS A 7 -22.64 5.59 7.60
C LYS A 7 -21.98 4.61 8.59
N LYS A 8 -20.70 4.30 8.38
CA LYS A 8 -19.91 3.44 9.26
C LYS A 8 -19.17 4.21 10.36
N LYS A 9 -19.38 5.54 10.50
CA LYS A 9 -18.62 6.40 11.42
C LYS A 9 -17.10 6.33 11.19
N GLY A 10 -16.70 6.09 9.94
CA GLY A 10 -15.30 6.04 9.52
C GLY A 10 -14.73 7.40 9.17
N LYS A 11 -13.46 7.41 8.77
CA LYS A 11 -12.74 8.60 8.32
C LYS A 11 -12.27 8.45 6.87
N LEU A 12 -12.43 9.53 6.12
CA LEU A 12 -11.91 9.69 4.77
C LEU A 12 -10.75 10.69 4.83
N ILE A 13 -9.58 10.30 4.32
CA ILE A 13 -8.41 11.15 4.17
C ILE A 13 -8.20 11.40 2.68
N ARG A 14 -7.93 12.66 2.32
CA ARG A 14 -7.49 13.03 0.98
C ARG A 14 -5.99 13.24 1.01
N MET A 15 -5.28 12.52 0.15
CA MET A 15 -3.82 12.65 0.02
C MET A 15 -3.47 12.76 -1.46
N LYS A 16 -2.33 13.36 -1.81
CA LYS A 16 -1.81 13.36 -3.18
C LYS A 16 -0.44 12.70 -3.24
N THR A 17 -0.12 12.13 -4.38
CA THR A 17 1.22 11.60 -4.65
C THR A 17 2.25 12.74 -4.60
N VAL A 18 3.33 12.54 -3.84
CA VAL A 18 4.49 13.42 -3.79
C VAL A 18 5.52 12.99 -4.84
N SER A 19 5.66 11.68 -5.01
CA SER A 19 6.49 11.07 -6.04
C SER A 19 5.65 10.16 -6.93
N ARG A 20 6.20 9.76 -8.08
CA ARG A 20 5.55 8.79 -8.97
C ARG A 20 5.12 7.57 -8.19
N PHE A 21 3.92 7.07 -8.45
CA PHE A 21 3.32 5.98 -7.70
C PHE A 21 3.02 4.79 -8.62
N VAL A 22 3.42 3.59 -8.21
CA VAL A 22 3.16 2.37 -8.96
C VAL A 22 2.28 1.45 -8.11
N PRO A 23 0.95 1.39 -8.36
CA PRO A 23 0.03 0.56 -7.59
C PRO A 23 0.18 -0.92 -7.98
N GLY A 24 1.31 -1.54 -7.62
CA GLY A 24 1.63 -2.93 -7.94
C GLY A 24 2.39 -3.08 -9.27
N MET A 25 3.19 -4.15 -9.34
CA MET A 25 3.95 -4.58 -10.52
C MET A 25 3.79 -6.10 -10.69
N GLY A 26 4.01 -6.61 -11.91
CA GLY A 26 4.06 -8.05 -12.19
C GLY A 26 2.74 -8.72 -12.57
N ARG A 27 1.70 -7.95 -12.91
CA ARG A 27 0.51 -8.49 -13.59
C ARG A 27 0.65 -8.37 -15.11
N PRO A 28 0.24 -9.37 -15.90
CA PRO A 28 0.31 -9.28 -17.36
C PRO A 28 -0.53 -8.09 -17.85
N ASN A 29 0.10 -7.16 -18.57
CA ASN A 29 -0.59 -6.10 -19.30
C ASN A 29 0.07 -5.94 -20.69
N PRO A 30 -0.54 -5.17 -21.62
CA PRO A 30 0.06 -4.90 -22.94
C PRO A 30 1.43 -4.22 -22.91
N VAL A 31 1.85 -3.67 -21.76
CA VAL A 31 3.14 -2.99 -21.54
C VAL A 31 4.04 -3.82 -20.60
N GLU A 32 3.83 -5.14 -20.53
CA GLU A 32 4.54 -6.16 -19.73
C GLU A 32 4.51 -5.99 -18.20
N ASN A 33 4.60 -4.77 -17.65
CA ASN A 33 4.51 -4.45 -16.22
C ASN A 33 3.18 -3.76 -15.87
N GLY A 34 2.26 -4.54 -15.32
CA GLY A 34 0.92 -4.09 -14.96
C GLY A 34 0.82 -3.21 -13.72
N VAL A 35 0.06 -2.12 -13.86
CA VAL A 35 -0.57 -1.35 -12.78
C VAL A 35 -1.80 -2.10 -12.26
N ASN A 36 -2.11 -2.05 -10.96
CA ASN A 36 -3.40 -2.56 -10.46
C ASN A 36 -4.54 -1.65 -10.88
N TRP A 37 -5.42 -2.18 -11.72
CA TRP A 37 -6.65 -1.53 -12.16
C TRP A 37 -7.82 -1.97 -11.32
N HIS A 38 -8.63 -1.01 -10.87
CA HIS A 38 -9.85 -1.30 -10.15
C HIS A 38 -10.84 -1.95 -11.12
N PRO A 39 -11.34 -3.16 -10.84
CA PRO A 39 -12.05 -3.97 -11.83
C PRO A 39 -13.32 -3.30 -12.37
N THR A 40 -14.00 -2.53 -11.53
CA THR A 40 -15.25 -1.84 -11.90
C THR A 40 -15.04 -0.40 -12.39
N LEU A 41 -14.00 0.27 -11.88
CA LEU A 41 -13.83 1.72 -12.10
C LEU A 41 -12.84 2.01 -13.23
N GLY A 42 -12.04 1.03 -13.64
CA GLY A 42 -11.04 1.21 -14.70
C GLY A 42 -9.96 2.24 -14.34
N VAL A 43 -9.74 2.49 -13.05
CA VAL A 43 -8.72 3.44 -12.54
C VAL A 43 -7.63 2.71 -11.76
N PRO A 44 -6.39 3.21 -11.76
CA PRO A 44 -5.35 2.68 -10.88
C PRO A 44 -5.73 2.85 -9.42
N TYR A 45 -5.56 1.82 -8.61
CA TYR A 45 -5.94 1.84 -7.20
C TYR A 45 -4.94 1.07 -6.33
N LEU A 46 -4.90 1.43 -5.06
CA LEU A 46 -4.17 0.66 -4.05
C LEU A 46 -5.17 -0.22 -3.28
N PRO A 47 -5.04 -1.55 -3.32
CA PRO A 47 -5.93 -2.43 -2.56
C PRO A 47 -5.92 -2.11 -1.06
N GLY A 48 -7.06 -2.24 -0.39
CA GLY A 48 -7.20 -2.01 1.05
C GLY A 48 -6.34 -2.96 1.88
N SER A 49 -6.03 -4.16 1.35
CA SER A 49 -5.04 -5.06 1.94
C SER A 49 -3.62 -4.50 1.90
N SER A 50 -3.25 -3.80 0.82
CA SER A 50 -1.95 -3.11 0.72
C SER A 50 -1.90 -1.91 1.65
N VAL A 51 -2.98 -1.12 1.75
CA VAL A 51 -3.10 -0.03 2.74
C VAL A 51 -2.93 -0.61 4.15
N LYS A 52 -3.67 -1.67 4.49
CA LYS A 52 -3.55 -2.35 5.78
C LYS A 52 -2.12 -2.82 6.06
N GLY A 53 -1.45 -3.42 5.07
CA GLY A 53 -0.08 -3.90 5.20
C GLY A 53 0.91 -2.79 5.52
N VAL A 54 0.87 -1.68 4.77
CA VAL A 54 1.73 -0.51 4.99
C VAL A 54 1.53 0.08 6.39
N VAL A 55 0.28 0.25 6.81
CA VAL A 55 -0.06 0.78 8.13
C VAL A 55 0.36 -0.18 9.25
N ARG A 56 0.20 -1.49 9.06
CA ARG A 56 0.65 -2.52 10.02
C ARG A 56 2.17 -2.46 10.21
N THR A 57 2.92 -2.45 9.11
CA THR A 57 4.39 -2.33 9.16
C THR A 57 4.82 -1.04 9.85
N TRP A 58 4.12 0.07 9.62
CA TRP A 58 4.40 1.31 10.35
C TRP A 58 4.21 1.14 11.86
N ALA A 59 3.03 0.62 12.27
CA ALA A 59 2.69 0.44 13.67
C ALA A 59 3.62 -0.55 14.41
N GLU A 60 4.15 -1.56 13.71
CA GLU A 60 5.02 -2.60 14.28
C GLU A 60 6.49 -2.15 14.39
N PHE A 61 7.00 -1.39 13.42
CA PHE A 61 8.45 -1.14 13.30
C PHE A 61 8.87 0.30 13.53
N TYR A 62 7.96 1.27 13.38
CA TYR A 62 8.31 2.70 13.37
C TYR A 62 7.71 3.49 14.53
N GLU A 63 6.78 2.89 15.28
CA GLU A 63 6.23 3.47 16.50
C GLU A 63 6.24 2.47 17.65
N GLU A 64 6.48 2.97 18.87
CA GLU A 64 6.35 2.18 20.09
C GLU A 64 4.87 2.00 20.44
N ASN A 65 4.31 0.86 20.03
CA ASN A 65 2.93 0.48 20.32
C ASN A 65 2.88 -0.83 21.10
N ASP A 66 1.85 -0.99 21.95
CA ASP A 66 1.59 -2.27 22.61
C ASP A 66 1.23 -3.31 21.51
N PRO A 67 1.92 -4.47 21.45
CA PRO A 67 1.57 -5.54 20.54
C PRO A 67 0.09 -5.97 20.62
N LYS A 68 -0.56 -5.81 21.77
CA LYS A 68 -1.99 -6.08 21.94
C LYS A 68 -2.87 -5.14 21.14
N ASP A 69 -2.52 -3.85 21.08
CA ASP A 69 -3.26 -2.86 20.28
C ASP A 69 -3.13 -3.20 18.79
N ILE A 70 -1.91 -3.56 18.34
CA ILE A 70 -1.65 -3.96 16.95
C ILE A 70 -2.48 -5.20 16.61
N GLN A 71 -2.45 -6.23 17.46
CA GLN A 71 -3.21 -7.45 17.24
C GLN A 71 -4.73 -7.20 17.27
N GLN A 72 -5.22 -6.29 18.11
CA GLN A 72 -6.63 -5.90 18.14
C GLN A 72 -7.05 -5.19 16.84
N ILE A 73 -6.23 -4.26 16.35
CA ILE A 73 -6.54 -3.45 15.16
C ILE A 73 -6.46 -4.27 13.88
N PHE A 74 -5.41 -5.07 13.72
CA PHE A 74 -5.15 -5.81 12.49
C PHE A 74 -5.70 -7.25 12.51
N GLY A 75 -5.99 -7.80 13.69
CA GLY A 75 -6.39 -9.18 13.91
C GLY A 75 -5.20 -10.08 14.24
N SER A 76 -5.48 -11.29 14.73
CA SER A 76 -4.48 -12.31 15.03
C SER A 76 -3.86 -12.91 13.77
N ASP A 77 -2.59 -13.34 13.82
CA ASP A 77 -1.95 -14.01 12.71
C ASP A 77 -2.45 -15.45 12.55
N ARG A 78 -2.57 -15.90 11.29
CA ARG A 78 -3.11 -17.23 10.97
C ARG A 78 -2.12 -18.36 11.26
N THR A 79 -0.84 -18.03 11.45
CA THR A 79 0.27 -18.95 11.71
C THR A 79 0.49 -19.26 13.19
N ASP A 80 -0.27 -18.63 14.09
CA ASP A 80 -0.26 -19.02 15.49
C ASP A 80 -0.84 -20.45 15.61
N SER A 81 0.03 -21.36 16.03
CA SER A 81 -0.15 -22.80 16.19
C SER A 81 -1.54 -23.20 16.73
N GLU A 82 -1.98 -24.43 16.43
CA GLU A 82 -3.27 -25.06 16.84
C GLU A 82 -3.67 -24.89 18.33
N GLN A 83 -2.75 -24.48 19.21
CA GLN A 83 -3.03 -24.16 20.61
C GLN A 83 -3.80 -22.83 20.83
N ASN A 84 -3.89 -21.95 19.82
CA ASN A 84 -4.54 -20.63 19.93
C ASN A 84 -5.85 -20.48 19.10
N GLU A 85 -6.55 -21.57 18.79
CA GLU A 85 -7.81 -21.49 18.01
C GLU A 85 -8.87 -20.60 18.68
N ASN A 86 -8.91 -20.60 20.02
CA ASN A 86 -9.84 -19.78 20.81
C ASN A 86 -9.49 -18.29 20.85
N ASN A 87 -8.33 -17.88 20.34
CA ASN A 87 -7.87 -16.49 20.38
C ASN A 87 -7.80 -15.85 18.98
N ARG A 88 -8.43 -16.49 17.98
CA ARG A 88 -8.55 -15.91 16.63
C ARG A 88 -9.52 -14.74 16.67
N GLN A 89 -9.01 -13.54 16.41
CA GLN A 89 -9.81 -12.33 16.37
C GLN A 89 -9.72 -11.61 15.02
N ALA A 90 -10.85 -11.09 14.57
CA ALA A 90 -10.89 -10.18 13.44
C ALA A 90 -10.41 -8.79 13.89
N GLY A 91 -9.65 -8.12 13.03
CA GLY A 91 -9.21 -6.75 13.28
C GLY A 91 -10.38 -5.78 13.48
N SER A 92 -10.20 -4.84 14.40
CA SER A 92 -11.22 -3.86 14.79
C SER A 92 -11.49 -2.76 13.76
N VAL A 93 -10.59 -2.58 12.77
CA VAL A 93 -10.69 -1.55 11.73
C VAL A 93 -10.80 -2.18 10.33
N ILE A 94 -11.69 -1.59 9.52
CA ILE A 94 -11.90 -1.89 8.11
C ILE A 94 -11.04 -0.93 7.29
N PHE A 95 -10.18 -1.48 6.43
CA PHE A 95 -9.38 -0.73 5.47
C PHE A 95 -10.02 -0.84 4.10
N PHE A 96 -10.34 0.30 3.50
CA PHE A 96 -10.89 0.35 2.13
C PHE A 96 -9.77 0.49 1.11
N ASP A 97 -10.09 0.14 -0.13
CA ASP A 97 -9.26 0.45 -1.29
C ASP A 97 -9.01 1.95 -1.40
N ALA A 98 -7.77 2.35 -1.65
CA ALA A 98 -7.45 3.74 -1.97
C ALA A 98 -7.65 3.97 -3.47
N ILE A 99 -8.56 4.90 -3.79
CA ILE A 99 -8.97 5.19 -5.17
C ILE A 99 -8.68 6.65 -5.52
N PRO A 100 -8.45 6.98 -6.79
CA PRO A 100 -8.26 8.36 -7.20
C PRO A 100 -9.49 9.24 -6.90
N ALA A 101 -9.26 10.47 -6.48
CA ALA A 101 -10.31 11.47 -6.26
C ALA A 101 -10.76 12.14 -7.57
N THR A 102 -9.85 12.23 -8.54
CA THR A 102 -10.06 12.80 -9.87
C THR A 102 -9.44 11.88 -10.92
N PRO A 103 -9.72 12.08 -12.21
CA PRO A 103 -8.94 11.45 -13.27
C PRO A 103 -7.45 11.71 -13.04
N ILE A 104 -6.66 10.65 -13.16
CA ILE A 104 -5.22 10.70 -12.89
C ILE A 104 -4.43 10.70 -14.21
N ARG A 105 -3.24 11.30 -14.15
CA ARG A 105 -2.26 11.21 -15.22
C ARG A 105 -1.37 9.99 -15.02
N LEU A 106 -1.25 9.19 -16.08
CA LEU A 106 -0.25 8.14 -16.19
C LEU A 106 0.94 8.64 -16.99
N VAL A 107 2.13 8.25 -16.55
CA VAL A 107 3.40 8.52 -17.20
C VAL A 107 4.12 7.21 -17.46
N GLU A 108 4.87 7.15 -18.56
CA GLU A 108 5.80 6.07 -18.82
C GLU A 108 7.10 6.35 -18.07
N ASP A 109 7.67 5.29 -17.51
CA ASP A 109 8.97 5.31 -16.85
C ASP A 109 9.75 4.06 -17.24
N VAL A 110 11.07 4.06 -17.02
CA VAL A 110 11.94 2.96 -17.44
C VAL A 110 12.78 2.46 -16.28
N MET A 111 12.93 1.15 -16.20
CA MET A 111 13.94 0.53 -15.34
C MET A 111 15.00 -0.17 -16.18
N THR A 112 16.26 0.01 -15.81
CA THR A 112 17.41 -0.57 -16.51
C THR A 112 18.21 -1.45 -15.55
N PRO A 113 17.71 -2.64 -15.16
CA PRO A 113 18.50 -3.58 -14.37
C PRO A 113 19.78 -3.97 -15.12
N HIS A 114 20.91 -3.89 -14.41
CA HIS A 114 22.22 -4.28 -14.92
C HIS A 114 22.62 -5.71 -14.57
N PHE A 115 22.00 -6.35 -13.58
CA PHE A 115 22.39 -7.69 -13.12
C PHE A 115 21.21 -8.67 -13.14
N SER A 116 20.42 -8.66 -14.22
CA SER A 116 19.19 -9.45 -14.33
C SER A 116 19.45 -10.94 -14.11
N LYS A 117 20.59 -11.47 -14.57
CA LYS A 117 20.95 -12.88 -14.38
C LYS A 117 21.33 -13.21 -12.94
N TYR A 118 22.03 -12.30 -12.26
CA TYR A 118 22.34 -12.42 -10.84
C TYR A 118 21.06 -12.52 -10.00
N TYR A 119 20.09 -11.63 -10.22
CA TYR A 119 18.82 -11.66 -9.48
C TYR A 119 17.96 -12.89 -9.79
N THR A 120 18.22 -13.60 -10.89
CA THR A 120 17.53 -14.85 -11.25
C THR A 120 18.14 -16.07 -10.56
N ASP A 121 19.46 -16.09 -10.35
CA ASP A 121 20.18 -17.18 -9.66
C ASP A 121 21.39 -16.64 -8.85
N PRO A 122 21.13 -16.01 -7.69
CA PRO A 122 22.15 -15.33 -6.90
C PRO A 122 23.16 -16.27 -6.22
N GLY A 123 22.92 -17.59 -6.25
CA GLY A 123 23.81 -18.61 -5.69
C GLY A 123 24.85 -19.14 -6.67
N ASN A 124 24.54 -19.17 -7.97
CA ASN A 124 25.45 -19.69 -9.00
C ASN A 124 26.06 -18.61 -9.88
N ILE A 125 25.40 -17.47 -10.03
CA ILE A 125 25.83 -16.38 -10.90
C ILE A 125 26.30 -15.24 -10.01
N SER A 126 27.53 -14.78 -10.16
CA SER A 126 28.02 -13.57 -9.50
C SER A 126 27.61 -12.33 -10.31
N PRO A 127 27.38 -11.17 -9.67
CA PRO A 127 27.07 -9.95 -10.39
C PRO A 127 28.29 -9.54 -11.22
N ARG A 128 28.12 -9.45 -12.54
CA ARG A 128 29.19 -9.14 -13.50
C ARG A 128 28.97 -7.76 -14.09
N GLU A 129 29.95 -6.89 -13.98
CA GLU A 129 29.86 -5.47 -14.38
C GLU A 129 29.67 -5.23 -15.90
N TRP A 130 29.82 -6.27 -16.73
CA TRP A 130 29.71 -6.19 -18.19
C TRP A 130 28.33 -6.60 -18.74
N GLU A 131 27.34 -6.84 -17.88
CA GLU A 131 25.97 -7.10 -18.34
C GLU A 131 25.33 -5.83 -18.91
N ASN A 132 24.71 -5.97 -20.10
CA ASN A 132 24.02 -4.86 -20.76
C ASN A 132 22.77 -4.46 -19.95
N PRO A 133 22.51 -3.16 -19.76
CA PRO A 133 21.24 -2.72 -19.20
C PRO A 133 20.10 -3.18 -20.11
N ILE A 134 19.05 -3.74 -19.51
CA ILE A 134 17.82 -4.10 -20.23
C ILE A 134 16.76 -3.06 -19.88
N PRO A 135 16.44 -2.10 -20.77
CA PRO A 135 15.38 -1.13 -20.50
C PRO A 135 14.02 -1.82 -20.51
N ILE A 136 13.29 -1.72 -19.39
CA ILE A 136 11.95 -2.26 -19.23
C ILE A 136 11.02 -1.07 -18.94
N PRO A 137 10.19 -0.65 -19.92
CA PRO A 137 9.22 0.41 -19.69
C PRO A 137 8.10 -0.08 -18.75
N PHE A 138 7.54 0.84 -17.97
CA PHE A 138 6.37 0.58 -17.14
C PHE A 138 5.55 1.85 -16.94
N LEU A 139 4.28 1.67 -16.56
CA LEU A 139 3.39 2.80 -16.26
C LEU A 139 3.43 3.15 -14.77
N ALA A 140 3.51 4.44 -14.49
CA ALA A 140 3.37 5.01 -13.15
C ALA A 140 2.28 6.09 -13.14
N VAL A 141 1.65 6.27 -11.99
CA VAL A 141 0.84 7.45 -11.69
C VAL A 141 1.79 8.61 -11.44
N ASP A 142 1.52 9.76 -12.06
CA ASP A 142 2.35 10.96 -11.94
C ASP A 142 2.36 11.49 -10.50
N GLU A 143 3.21 12.48 -10.23
CA GLU A 143 3.15 13.26 -9.00
C GLU A 143 1.91 14.18 -8.98
N ASN A 144 1.58 14.68 -7.78
CA ASN A 144 0.46 15.58 -7.50
C ASN A 144 -0.93 15.02 -7.90
N GLN A 145 -1.10 13.71 -7.94
CA GLN A 145 -2.36 13.05 -8.25
C GLN A 145 -3.14 12.74 -6.97
N PRO A 146 -4.40 13.18 -6.82
CA PRO A 146 -5.15 13.03 -5.58
C PRO A 146 -5.81 11.65 -5.44
N PHE A 147 -5.70 11.08 -4.24
CA PHE A 147 -6.27 9.81 -3.82
C PHE A 147 -7.12 9.97 -2.56
N LEU A 148 -8.13 9.11 -2.47
CA LEU A 148 -9.02 8.96 -1.33
C LEU A 148 -8.62 7.70 -0.57
N PHE A 149 -8.24 7.86 0.69
CA PHE A 149 -8.01 6.78 1.63
C PHE A 149 -9.17 6.75 2.63
N ALA A 150 -9.69 5.57 2.93
CA ALA A 150 -10.76 5.43 3.91
C ALA A 150 -10.48 4.30 4.89
N VAL A 151 -10.85 4.54 6.14
CA VAL A 151 -10.88 3.55 7.21
C VAL A 151 -12.18 3.69 7.99
N ALA A 152 -12.70 2.59 8.51
CA ALA A 152 -13.91 2.60 9.33
C ALA A 152 -13.82 1.60 10.48
N PRO A 153 -14.48 1.86 11.62
CA PRO A 153 -14.56 0.88 12.68
C PRO A 153 -15.41 -0.31 12.23
N ARG A 154 -15.04 -1.52 12.65
CA ARG A 154 -15.86 -2.73 12.42
C ARG A 154 -17.12 -2.71 13.27
N GLU A 155 -16.98 -2.31 14.54
CA GLU A 155 -18.07 -2.11 15.51
C GLU A 155 -17.95 -0.71 16.13
N GLU A 156 -19.07 -0.14 16.62
CA GLU A 156 -19.06 1.23 17.15
C GLU A 156 -18.11 1.45 18.33
N LYS A 157 -17.79 0.39 19.08
CA LYS A 157 -16.82 0.45 20.19
C LYS A 157 -15.39 0.77 19.72
N ASN A 158 -15.07 0.51 18.46
CA ASN A 158 -13.72 0.64 17.88
C ASN A 158 -13.45 2.00 17.24
N ILE A 159 -14.29 3.01 17.49
CA ILE A 159 -14.09 4.36 16.93
C ILE A 159 -12.74 4.96 17.33
N LYS A 160 -12.27 4.69 18.56
CA LYS A 160 -10.97 5.19 19.04
C LYS A 160 -9.79 4.63 18.23
N ASP A 161 -9.88 3.37 17.83
CA ASP A 161 -8.85 2.68 17.04
C ASP A 161 -8.69 3.33 15.67
N VAL A 162 -9.79 3.86 15.11
CA VAL A 162 -9.79 4.56 13.82
C VAL A 162 -8.93 5.80 13.88
N ASP A 163 -8.97 6.57 14.97
CA ASP A 163 -8.15 7.78 15.14
C ASP A 163 -6.66 7.44 15.11
N LYS A 164 -6.28 6.37 15.83
CA LYS A 164 -4.91 5.84 15.87
C LYS A 164 -4.46 5.39 14.49
N VAL A 165 -5.28 4.61 13.79
CA VAL A 165 -5.00 4.13 12.43
C VAL A 165 -4.89 5.28 11.42
N VAL A 166 -5.69 6.34 11.55
CA VAL A 166 -5.57 7.51 10.68
C VAL A 166 -4.23 8.21 10.86
N HIS A 167 -3.74 8.32 12.10
CA HIS A 167 -2.41 8.86 12.36
C HIS A 167 -1.32 8.02 11.68
N TRP A 168 -1.32 6.71 11.94
CA TRP A 168 -0.36 5.77 11.32
C TRP A 168 -0.43 5.78 9.81
N LEU A 169 -1.62 5.88 9.22
CA LEU A 169 -1.79 5.94 7.78
C LEU A 169 -1.13 7.19 7.19
N LYS A 170 -1.29 8.35 7.83
CA LYS A 170 -0.66 9.59 7.36
C LYS A 170 0.86 9.48 7.41
N GLU A 171 1.40 9.06 8.54
CA GLU A 171 2.84 8.92 8.74
C GLU A 171 3.45 7.87 7.79
N ALA A 172 2.85 6.68 7.71
CA ALA A 172 3.32 5.63 6.82
C ALA A 172 3.32 6.09 5.35
N MET A 173 2.26 6.75 4.89
CA MET A 173 2.18 7.19 3.51
C MET A 173 3.21 8.28 3.16
N SER A 174 3.64 9.10 4.13
CA SER A 174 4.76 10.04 3.96
C SER A 174 6.13 9.37 4.07
N TRP A 175 6.36 8.53 5.07
CA TRP A 175 7.70 8.02 5.45
C TRP A 175 8.09 6.65 4.94
N THR A 176 7.14 5.77 4.61
CA THR A 176 7.43 4.49 3.93
C THR A 176 6.91 4.48 2.49
N GLY A 177 5.78 5.13 2.25
CA GLY A 177 5.08 5.10 0.98
C GLY A 177 4.40 3.75 0.72
N ALA A 178 3.67 3.68 -0.39
CA ALA A 178 2.93 2.49 -0.77
C ALA A 178 3.13 2.13 -2.25
N GLY A 179 2.85 0.86 -2.58
CA GLY A 179 3.01 0.33 -3.93
C GLY A 179 4.39 -0.29 -4.17
N ALA A 180 4.78 -0.38 -5.45
CA ALA A 180 6.06 -0.92 -5.84
C ALA A 180 7.16 0.17 -5.76
N LYS A 181 8.42 -0.28 -5.64
CA LYS A 181 9.61 0.59 -5.73
C LYS A 181 9.70 1.69 -4.65
N THR A 182 9.10 1.48 -3.47
CA THR A 182 9.15 2.42 -2.34
C THR A 182 10.56 2.68 -1.83
N ALA A 183 11.46 1.68 -1.92
CA ALA A 183 12.87 1.79 -1.54
C ALA A 183 13.68 2.77 -2.40
N VAL A 184 13.26 3.00 -3.64
CA VAL A 184 13.88 3.98 -4.55
C VAL A 184 13.04 5.27 -4.66
N GLY A 185 12.14 5.50 -3.71
CA GLY A 185 11.43 6.77 -3.53
C GLY A 185 10.04 6.87 -4.17
N TYR A 186 9.51 5.81 -4.78
CA TYR A 186 8.16 5.84 -5.37
C TYR A 186 7.07 5.75 -4.29
N GLY A 187 5.87 6.24 -4.64
CA GLY A 187 4.65 5.99 -3.89
C GLY A 187 4.54 6.74 -2.58
N ARG A 188 5.15 7.92 -2.47
CA ARG A 188 5.01 8.81 -1.32
C ARG A 188 3.77 9.66 -1.45
N PHE A 189 3.10 9.94 -0.34
CA PHE A 189 1.92 10.80 -0.32
C PHE A 189 2.00 11.85 0.78
N GLU A 190 1.30 12.95 0.55
CA GLU A 190 1.07 14.00 1.53
C GLU A 190 -0.41 14.34 1.62
N GLU A 191 -0.87 14.75 2.81
CA GLU A 191 -2.27 15.12 3.03
C GLU A 191 -2.62 16.43 2.29
N ILE A 192 -3.78 16.43 1.64
CA ILE A 192 -4.35 17.62 1.02
C ILE A 192 -5.20 18.31 2.09
N ARG A 193 -4.76 19.48 2.54
CA ARG A 193 -5.50 20.35 3.47
C ARG A 193 -6.66 21.06 2.78
#